data_AF-A0AAD5QNQ7-F1
#
_entry.id   AF-A0AAD5QNQ7-F1
#
_cell.length_a   1.000
_cell.length_b   1.000
_cell.length_c   1.000
_cell.angle_alpha   90.00
_cell.angle_beta   90.00
_cell.angle_gamma   90.00
#
_symmetry.space_group_name_H-M   'P 1'
#
loop_
_entity.id
_entity.type
_entity.pdbx_description
1 polymer ?
#
loop_
_entity_poly.entity_id
_entity_poly.type
_entity_poly.pdbx_seq_one_letter_code
_entity_poly.pdbx_strand_id
1 'polypeptide(L)'
;MPCDTGGDLLQRAFSKNGNSFLTEDFWNEMNDLLVQWIEKACSSSYERNAVTSYTLNCWKILTKTCSTCRRLPPNLRRLIKFNLVDTVRFLELLMLHGYDEVSSLLTNFVVVVLHHHLKKRGKMNEMNLKWVQSREMLRLVCRSMTNIEALLEIVHALLEIQSRLLYDMTCDRFDRQVNLLSYQLTQISDLVMKANQRIIACQQIRPESY
;
A
#
# COMPACT_ATOMS: atom_id res chain seq x y z
N MET A 1 12.82 -21.26 25.36
CA MET A 1 12.21 -19.98 24.95
C MET A 1 10.70 -20.18 24.95
N PRO A 2 9.89 -19.29 25.54
CA PRO A 2 8.45 -19.43 25.41
C PRO A 2 8.06 -19.18 23.96
N CYS A 3 7.27 -20.08 23.39
CA CYS A 3 6.69 -19.92 22.06
C CYS A 3 5.59 -18.86 22.16
N ASP A 4 5.93 -17.59 21.88
CA ASP A 4 4.93 -16.53 21.79
C ASP A 4 3.88 -16.92 20.76
N THR A 5 2.66 -17.12 21.24
CA THR A 5 1.52 -17.49 20.42
C THR A 5 1.18 -16.35 19.47
N GLY A 6 0.59 -16.64 18.32
CA GLY A 6 0.20 -15.60 17.36
C GLY A 6 -0.72 -14.51 17.96
N GLY A 7 -1.45 -14.85 19.03
CA GLY A 7 -2.30 -13.93 19.79
C GLY A 7 -1.52 -12.88 20.59
N ASP A 8 -0.42 -13.25 21.23
CA ASP A 8 0.39 -12.34 22.05
C ASP A 8 1.07 -11.25 21.20
N LEU A 9 1.54 -11.62 20.00
CA LEU A 9 2.14 -10.71 19.02
C LEU A 9 1.13 -9.68 18.49
N LEU A 10 -0.11 -10.10 18.23
CA LEU A 10 -1.19 -9.21 17.79
C LEU A 10 -1.61 -8.22 18.88
N GLN A 11 -1.69 -8.70 20.12
CA GLN A 11 -2.07 -7.87 21.25
C GLN A 11 -0.98 -6.83 21.56
N ARG A 12 0.30 -7.21 21.45
CA ARG A 12 1.45 -6.32 21.57
C ARG A 12 1.47 -5.25 20.48
N ALA A 13 1.25 -5.62 19.22
CA ALA A 13 1.28 -4.72 18.06
C ALA A 13 0.16 -3.67 18.04
N PHE A 14 -1.03 -4.03 18.55
CA PHE A 14 -2.26 -3.26 18.33
C PHE A 14 -3.03 -2.92 19.62
N SER A 15 -2.41 -3.05 20.81
CA SER A 15 -3.06 -2.65 22.07
C SER A 15 -3.51 -1.19 22.03
N LYS A 16 -4.71 -0.92 22.55
CA LYS A 16 -5.43 0.36 22.46
C LYS A 16 -4.77 1.54 23.21
N ASN A 17 -3.63 1.33 23.88
CA ASN A 17 -3.00 2.36 24.71
C ASN A 17 -1.63 2.76 24.13
N GLY A 18 -1.57 3.96 23.56
CA GLY A 18 -0.40 4.83 23.72
C GLY A 18 0.59 4.97 22.56
N ASN A 19 0.82 3.95 21.72
CA ASN A 19 1.81 4.11 20.65
C ASN A 19 1.22 4.90 19.48
N SER A 20 1.50 6.20 19.49
CA SER A 20 1.31 7.06 18.34
C SER A 20 2.10 6.47 17.18
N PHE A 21 1.41 6.10 16.09
CA PHE A 21 1.99 5.73 14.78
C PHE A 21 2.88 6.83 14.16
N LEU A 22 3.14 7.91 14.91
CA LEU A 22 4.06 9.00 14.63
C LEU A 22 5.40 8.87 15.38
N THR A 23 5.68 7.72 16.01
CA THR A 23 6.94 7.46 16.74
C THR A 23 7.79 6.44 16.00
N GLU A 24 9.11 6.57 16.09
CA GLU A 24 10.03 5.61 15.47
C GLU A 24 9.91 4.24 16.12
N ASP A 25 9.77 4.19 17.45
CA ASP A 25 9.61 2.95 18.23
C ASP A 25 8.46 2.07 17.71
N PHE A 26 7.31 2.67 17.41
CA PHE A 26 6.18 1.94 16.82
C PHE A 26 6.55 1.25 15.50
N TRP A 27 7.26 1.94 14.61
CA TRP A 27 7.61 1.39 13.31
C TRP A 27 8.81 0.42 13.36
N ASN A 28 9.67 0.55 14.38
CA ASN A 28 10.69 -0.45 14.67
C ASN A 28 10.03 -1.73 15.18
N GLU A 29 9.08 -1.63 16.12
CA GLU A 29 8.34 -2.79 16.63
C GLU A 29 7.51 -3.47 15.54
N MET A 30 6.84 -2.70 14.67
CA MET A 30 6.16 -3.24 13.49
C MET A 30 7.10 -4.02 12.57
N ASN A 31 8.32 -3.51 12.36
CA ASN A 31 9.32 -4.18 11.53
C ASN A 31 9.80 -5.49 12.18
N ASP A 32 10.10 -5.47 13.48
CA ASP A 32 10.52 -6.66 14.21
C ASP A 32 9.45 -7.76 14.19
N LEU A 33 8.18 -7.36 14.33
CA LEU A 33 7.05 -8.27 14.22
C LEU A 33 6.91 -8.83 12.80
N LEU A 34 7.09 -8.00 11.77
CA LEU A 34 7.05 -8.45 10.37
C LEU A 34 8.13 -9.51 10.11
N VAL A 35 9.36 -9.29 10.60
CA VAL A 35 10.46 -10.26 10.47
C VAL A 35 10.09 -11.59 11.14
N GLN A 36 9.57 -11.57 12.37
CA GLN A 36 9.11 -12.78 13.05
C GLN A 36 8.01 -13.51 12.28
N TRP A 37 7.07 -12.78 11.67
CA TRP A 37 6.02 -13.37 10.85
C TRP A 37 6.56 -13.95 9.54
N ILE A 38 7.57 -13.35 8.92
CA ILE A 38 8.26 -13.92 7.75
C ILE A 38 8.97 -15.23 8.13
N GLU A 39 9.71 -15.25 9.24
CA GLU A 39 10.39 -16.45 9.72
C GLU A 39 9.41 -17.59 10.02
N LYS A 40 8.28 -17.26 10.68
CA LYS A 40 7.18 -18.20 10.90
C LYS A 40 6.57 -18.68 9.59
N ALA A 41 6.31 -17.76 8.65
CA ALA A 41 5.77 -18.07 7.33
C ALA A 41 6.61 -19.09 6.57
N CYS A 42 7.93 -18.94 6.61
CA CYS A 42 8.90 -19.82 5.96
C CYS A 42 9.10 -21.16 6.68
N SER A 43 8.82 -21.25 7.99
CA SER A 43 9.00 -22.47 8.80
C SER A 43 7.72 -23.29 8.97
N SER A 44 6.60 -22.89 8.34
CA SER A 44 5.29 -23.55 8.40
C SER A 44 4.72 -23.74 9.82
N SER A 45 5.24 -23.00 10.81
CA SER A 45 4.91 -23.16 12.23
C SER A 45 3.98 -22.05 12.77
N TYR A 46 2.83 -21.83 12.13
CA TYR A 46 1.92 -20.75 12.52
C TYR A 46 0.48 -21.00 12.10
N GLU A 47 -0.46 -20.34 12.77
CA GLU A 47 -1.88 -20.40 12.46
C GLU A 47 -2.25 -19.41 11.35
N ARG A 48 -2.90 -19.91 10.30
CA ARG A 48 -3.42 -19.11 9.17
C ARG A 48 -4.22 -17.89 9.63
N ASN A 49 -5.11 -18.09 10.61
CA ASN A 49 -5.93 -17.01 11.15
C ASN A 49 -5.12 -15.89 11.81
N ALA A 50 -4.03 -16.24 12.50
CA ALA A 50 -3.20 -15.29 13.20
C ALA A 50 -2.38 -14.43 12.21
N VAL A 51 -1.78 -15.05 11.18
CA VAL A 51 -1.05 -14.30 10.15
C VAL A 51 -1.97 -13.41 9.32
N THR A 52 -3.18 -13.88 9.00
CA THR A 52 -4.18 -13.11 8.26
C THR A 52 -4.60 -11.90 9.09
N SER A 53 -4.90 -12.10 10.38
CA SER A 53 -5.25 -11.02 11.30
C SER A 53 -4.14 -9.97 11.44
N TYR A 54 -2.88 -10.41 11.53
CA TYR A 54 -1.72 -9.51 11.59
C TYR A 54 -1.62 -8.67 10.31
N THR A 55 -1.69 -9.35 9.17
CA THR A 55 -1.58 -8.73 7.84
C THR A 55 -2.67 -7.69 7.63
N LEU A 56 -3.93 -8.03 7.93
CA LEU A 56 -5.07 -7.11 7.83
C LEU A 56 -4.88 -5.85 8.69
N ASN A 57 -4.43 -6.00 9.93
CA ASN A 57 -4.21 -4.87 10.83
C ASN A 57 -3.02 -4.01 10.38
N CYS A 58 -1.93 -4.62 9.92
CA CYS A 58 -0.78 -3.91 9.35
C CYS A 58 -1.21 -3.04 8.16
N TRP A 59 -1.92 -3.61 7.20
CA TRP A 59 -2.43 -2.88 6.04
C TRP A 59 -3.42 -1.78 6.40
N LYS A 60 -4.24 -1.97 7.43
CA LYS A 60 -5.13 -0.92 7.96
C LYS A 60 -4.34 0.27 8.49
N ILE A 61 -3.25 0.05 9.21
CA ILE A 61 -2.37 1.11 9.73
C ILE A 61 -1.63 1.80 8.59
N LEU A 62 -1.04 1.05 7.66
CA LEU A 62 -0.37 1.60 6.48
C LEU A 62 -1.33 2.45 5.66
N THR A 63 -2.54 1.96 5.38
CA THR A 63 -3.57 2.71 4.63
C THR A 63 -3.91 4.01 5.34
N LYS A 64 -4.15 3.98 6.65
CA LYS A 64 -4.45 5.19 7.44
C LYS A 64 -3.28 6.17 7.45
N THR A 65 -2.07 5.67 7.65
CA THR A 65 -0.84 6.48 7.69
C THR A 65 -0.60 7.14 6.35
N CYS A 66 -0.60 6.36 5.26
CA CYS A 66 -0.38 6.84 3.91
C CYS A 66 -1.51 7.76 3.42
N SER A 67 -2.76 7.57 3.85
CA SER A 67 -3.87 8.49 3.51
C SER A 67 -3.75 9.84 4.22
N THR A 68 -3.31 9.82 5.48
CA THR A 68 -3.33 11.02 6.34
C THR A 68 -1.98 11.72 6.49
N CYS A 69 -0.92 11.11 5.93
CA CYS A 69 0.49 11.48 6.00
C CYS A 69 0.67 12.93 6.44
N ARG A 70 0.92 13.11 7.74
CA ARG A 70 1.18 14.42 8.35
C ARG A 70 2.63 14.80 8.06
N ARG A 71 3.08 15.99 8.47
CA ARG A 71 4.51 16.37 8.37
C ARG A 71 5.36 15.41 9.21
N LEU A 72 5.74 14.27 8.63
CA LEU A 72 6.57 13.25 9.26
C LEU A 72 8.05 13.67 9.18
N PRO A 73 8.80 13.57 10.29
CA PRO A 73 10.25 13.68 10.27
C PRO A 73 10.89 12.81 9.19
N PRO A 74 12.02 13.22 8.58
CA PRO A 74 12.66 12.47 7.51
C PRO A 74 12.97 11.00 7.87
N ASN A 75 13.47 10.77 9.09
CA ASN A 75 13.81 9.42 9.58
C ASN A 75 12.57 8.52 9.68
N LEU A 76 11.53 8.99 10.36
CA LEU A 76 10.25 8.29 10.45
C LEU A 76 9.65 7.97 9.08
N ARG A 77 9.75 8.91 8.13
CA ARG A 77 9.28 8.69 6.74
C ARG A 77 10.05 7.57 6.06
N ARG A 78 11.37 7.53 6.24
CA ARG A 78 12.23 6.47 5.68
C ARG A 78 11.86 5.12 6.28
N LEU A 79 11.64 5.06 7.60
CA LEU A 79 11.24 3.85 8.30
C LEU A 79 9.89 3.31 7.83
N ILE A 80 8.90 4.19 7.60
CA ILE A 80 7.61 3.84 7.00
C ILE A 80 7.77 3.28 5.58
N LYS A 81 8.65 3.89 4.77
CA LYS A 81 8.92 3.41 3.40
C LYS A 81 9.49 1.99 3.40
N PHE A 82 10.43 1.69 4.30
CA PHE A 82 10.98 0.33 4.42
C PHE A 82 9.91 -0.67 4.87
N ASN A 83 9.18 -0.35 5.95
CA ASN A 83 8.08 -1.18 6.43
C ASN A 83 7.04 -1.46 5.33
N LEU A 84 6.69 -0.45 4.51
CA LEU A 84 5.76 -0.62 3.40
C LEU A 84 6.28 -1.61 2.35
N VAL A 85 7.55 -1.50 1.94
CA VAL A 85 8.15 -2.42 0.95
C VAL A 85 8.19 -3.84 1.49
N ASP A 86 8.63 -4.02 2.73
CA ASP A 86 8.74 -5.35 3.32
C ASP A 86 7.36 -5.97 3.56
N THR A 87 6.36 -5.15 3.91
CA THR A 87 4.96 -5.62 4.02
C THR A 87 4.40 -6.04 2.67
N VAL A 88 4.74 -5.34 1.56
CA VAL A 88 4.37 -5.77 0.21
C VAL A 88 4.95 -7.15 -0.09
N ARG A 89 6.25 -7.35 0.16
CA ARG A 89 6.93 -8.63 -0.08
C ARG A 89 6.34 -9.76 0.77
N PHE A 90 6.05 -9.48 2.04
CA PHE A 90 5.42 -10.44 2.92
C PHE A 90 4.03 -10.83 2.42
N LEU A 91 3.24 -9.86 1.94
CA LEU A 91 1.96 -10.15 1.35
C LEU A 91 2.08 -11.02 0.09
N GLU A 92 3.06 -10.75 -0.77
CA GLU A 92 3.34 -11.59 -1.94
C GLU A 92 3.71 -13.02 -1.56
N LEU A 93 4.51 -13.19 -0.49
CA LEU A 93 4.80 -14.49 0.08
C LEU A 93 3.52 -15.20 0.51
N LEU A 94 2.60 -14.52 1.21
CA LEU A 94 1.33 -15.11 1.63
C LEU A 94 0.46 -15.51 0.43
N MET A 95 0.36 -14.67 -0.60
CA MET A 95 -0.38 -15.02 -1.83
C MET A 95 0.20 -16.27 -2.50
N LEU A 96 1.54 -16.40 -2.55
CA LEU A 96 2.20 -17.61 -3.08
C LEU A 96 1.88 -18.87 -2.27
N HIS A 97 1.56 -18.75 -0.99
CA HIS A 97 1.13 -19.85 -0.13
C HIS A 97 -0.40 -20.08 -0.16
N GLY A 98 -1.14 -19.43 -1.05
CA GLY A 98 -2.60 -19.61 -1.21
C GLY A 98 -3.44 -18.92 -0.14
N TYR A 99 -2.98 -17.78 0.38
CA TYR A 99 -3.74 -16.94 1.31
C TYR A 99 -4.60 -15.92 0.53
N ASP A 100 -5.69 -16.40 -0.07
CA ASP A 100 -6.57 -15.58 -0.91
C ASP A 100 -7.27 -14.46 -0.13
N GLU A 101 -7.41 -14.59 1.18
CA GLU A 101 -8.05 -13.60 2.06
C GLU A 101 -7.31 -12.25 2.07
N VAL A 102 -6.03 -12.25 1.69
CA VAL A 102 -5.18 -11.05 1.70
C VAL A 102 -4.87 -10.53 0.29
N SER A 103 -5.30 -11.23 -0.77
CA SER A 103 -5.01 -10.91 -2.17
C SER A 103 -5.41 -9.48 -2.57
N SER A 104 -6.60 -9.04 -2.15
CA SER A 104 -7.14 -7.72 -2.50
C SER A 104 -6.51 -6.54 -1.71
N LEU A 105 -5.64 -6.79 -0.73
CA LEU A 105 -5.15 -5.73 0.16
C LEU A 105 -4.32 -4.65 -0.55
N LEU A 106 -3.55 -5.03 -1.56
CA LEU A 106 -2.74 -4.09 -2.35
C LEU A 106 -3.63 -3.16 -3.17
N THR A 107 -4.57 -3.73 -3.92
CA THR A 107 -5.55 -2.99 -4.71
C THR A 107 -6.38 -2.08 -3.82
N ASN A 108 -6.87 -2.59 -2.68
CA ASN A 108 -7.61 -1.80 -1.70
C ASN A 108 -6.80 -0.66 -1.11
N PHE A 109 -5.53 -0.88 -0.76
CA PHE A 109 -4.63 0.17 -0.27
C PHE A 109 -4.51 1.31 -1.29
N VAL A 110 -4.21 0.97 -2.56
CA VAL A 110 -4.04 1.97 -3.62
C VAL A 110 -5.31 2.79 -3.81
N VAL A 111 -6.44 2.11 -3.97
CA VAL A 111 -7.75 2.74 -4.21
C VAL A 111 -8.17 3.62 -3.03
N VAL A 112 -8.03 3.15 -1.80
CA VAL A 112 -8.46 3.90 -0.60
C VAL A 112 -7.60 5.15 -0.41
N VAL A 113 -6.27 5.04 -0.51
CA VAL A 113 -5.36 6.18 -0.36
C VAL A 113 -5.60 7.21 -1.46
N LEU A 114 -5.80 6.77 -2.71
CA LEU A 114 -6.08 7.66 -3.83
C LEU A 114 -7.44 8.38 -3.65
N HIS A 115 -8.50 7.63 -3.36
CA HIS A 115 -9.83 8.20 -3.12
C HIS A 115 -9.86 9.18 -1.95
N HIS A 116 -9.02 9.00 -0.92
CA HIS A 116 -8.91 9.97 0.17
C HIS A 116 -8.57 11.38 -0.32
N HIS A 117 -7.69 11.48 -1.31
CA HIS A 117 -7.24 12.75 -1.88
C HIS A 117 -8.13 13.25 -3.01
N LEU A 118 -8.73 12.36 -3.80
CA LEU A 118 -9.70 12.72 -4.83
C LEU A 118 -10.98 13.33 -4.25
N LYS A 119 -11.49 12.80 -3.12
CA LYS A 119 -12.74 13.27 -2.49
C LYS A 119 -12.70 14.72 -2.00
N LYS A 120 -11.52 15.30 -1.79
CA LYS A 120 -11.38 16.65 -1.22
C LYS A 120 -10.74 17.58 -2.24
N ARG A 121 -11.56 18.48 -2.80
CA ARG A 121 -11.12 19.52 -3.75
C ARG A 121 -9.90 20.26 -3.20
N GLY A 122 -8.88 20.42 -4.04
CA GLY A 122 -7.65 21.13 -3.67
C GLY A 122 -6.72 20.38 -2.70
N LYS A 123 -6.93 19.07 -2.44
CA LYS A 123 -5.95 18.27 -1.67
C LYS A 123 -4.94 17.53 -2.52
N MET A 124 -5.30 17.19 -3.74
CA MET A 124 -4.41 16.55 -4.69
C MET A 124 -3.73 17.62 -5.55
N ASN A 125 -2.62 18.18 -5.07
CA ASN A 125 -1.75 19.11 -5.79
C ASN A 125 -0.35 19.16 -5.16
N GLU A 126 0.62 19.70 -5.89
CA GLU A 126 2.03 19.75 -5.46
C GLU A 126 2.28 20.58 -4.20
N MET A 127 1.41 21.54 -3.87
CA MET A 127 1.52 22.34 -2.65
C MET A 127 1.04 21.58 -1.41
N ASN A 128 0.26 20.51 -1.59
CA ASN A 128 -0.21 19.67 -0.51
C ASN A 128 0.82 18.57 -0.21
N LEU A 129 1.63 18.81 0.81
CA LEU A 129 2.65 17.85 1.25
C LEU A 129 2.07 16.46 1.58
N LYS A 130 0.84 16.37 2.09
CA LYS A 130 0.22 15.08 2.40
C LYS A 130 0.04 14.27 1.13
N TRP A 131 -0.49 14.90 0.09
CA TRP A 131 -0.63 14.28 -1.23
C TRP A 131 0.74 13.88 -1.80
N VAL A 132 1.72 14.77 -1.78
CA VAL A 132 3.07 14.48 -2.31
C VAL A 132 3.65 13.24 -1.63
N GLN A 133 3.51 13.11 -0.31
CA GLN A 133 3.97 11.94 0.44
C GLN A 133 3.14 10.69 0.13
N SER A 134 1.81 10.77 0.11
CA SER A 134 0.94 9.64 -0.26
C SER A 134 1.28 9.12 -1.65
N ARG A 135 1.48 10.02 -2.62
CA ARG A 135 1.88 9.69 -3.99
C ARG A 135 3.21 8.95 -4.04
N GLU A 136 4.20 9.36 -3.25
CA GLU A 136 5.47 8.61 -3.16
C GLU A 136 5.26 7.20 -2.63
N MET A 137 4.41 7.01 -1.61
CA MET A 137 4.10 5.69 -1.07
C MET A 137 3.36 4.81 -2.09
N LEU A 138 2.38 5.37 -2.81
CA LEU A 138 1.66 4.68 -3.89
C LEU A 138 2.62 4.26 -5.00
N ARG A 139 3.51 5.16 -5.44
CA ARG A 139 4.55 4.85 -6.43
C ARG A 139 5.48 3.75 -5.95
N LEU A 140 5.81 3.73 -4.66
CA LEU A 140 6.68 2.72 -4.08
C LEU A 140 6.03 1.34 -4.15
N VAL A 141 4.75 1.22 -3.77
CA VAL A 141 3.98 -0.03 -3.89
C VAL A 141 3.95 -0.53 -5.34
N CYS A 142 3.60 0.33 -6.30
CA CYS A 142 3.59 -0.05 -7.72
C CYS A 142 4.95 -0.56 -8.24
N ARG A 143 6.06 -0.10 -7.65
CA ARG A 143 7.42 -0.49 -8.08
C ARG A 143 7.97 -1.70 -7.34
N SER A 144 7.54 -1.95 -6.09
CA SER A 144 8.09 -3.01 -5.26
C SER A 144 7.47 -4.38 -5.57
N MET A 145 6.22 -4.41 -6.04
CA MET A 145 5.52 -5.66 -6.33
C MET A 145 6.20 -6.47 -7.44
N THR A 146 6.20 -7.78 -7.27
CA THR A 146 6.61 -8.80 -8.23
C THR A 146 5.44 -9.60 -8.79
N ASN A 147 4.32 -9.67 -8.08
CA ASN A 147 3.10 -10.37 -8.52
C ASN A 147 2.41 -9.59 -9.66
N ILE A 148 2.42 -10.16 -10.87
CA ILE A 148 1.85 -9.57 -12.08
C ILE A 148 0.33 -9.46 -11.99
N GLU A 149 -0.36 -10.44 -11.41
CA GLU A 149 -1.82 -10.44 -11.30
C GLU A 149 -2.29 -9.29 -10.39
N ALA A 150 -1.67 -9.14 -9.21
CA ALA A 150 -1.94 -8.03 -8.32
C ALA A 150 -1.63 -6.65 -8.95
N LEU A 151 -0.57 -6.57 -9.77
CA LEU A 151 -0.25 -5.37 -10.55
C LEU A 151 -1.34 -5.06 -11.59
N LEU A 152 -1.85 -6.06 -12.30
CA LEU A 152 -2.93 -5.91 -13.28
C LEU A 152 -4.25 -5.48 -12.61
N GLU A 153 -4.57 -6.03 -11.43
CA GLU A 153 -5.72 -5.59 -10.65
C GLU A 153 -5.63 -4.11 -10.26
N ILE A 154 -4.44 -3.66 -9.83
CA ILE A 154 -4.20 -2.24 -9.54
C ILE A 154 -4.37 -1.40 -10.80
N VAL A 155 -3.80 -1.81 -11.94
CA VAL A 155 -3.97 -1.09 -13.21
C VAL A 155 -5.45 -0.97 -13.56
N HIS A 156 -6.20 -2.06 -13.48
CA HIS A 156 -7.63 -2.07 -13.78
C HIS A 156 -8.40 -1.10 -12.87
N ALA A 157 -8.16 -1.16 -11.56
CA ALA A 157 -8.80 -0.28 -10.58
C ALA A 157 -8.47 1.21 -10.83
N LEU A 158 -7.22 1.52 -11.21
CA LEU A 158 -6.82 2.88 -11.56
C LEU A 158 -7.51 3.38 -12.84
N LEU A 159 -7.59 2.55 -13.88
CA LEU A 159 -8.29 2.87 -15.14
C LEU A 159 -9.80 3.10 -14.92
N GLU A 160 -10.41 2.35 -14.00
CA GLU A 160 -11.80 2.57 -13.62
C GLU A 160 -12.00 3.93 -12.97
N ILE A 161 -11.10 4.33 -12.06
CA ILE A 161 -11.11 5.67 -11.44
C ILE A 161 -10.92 6.76 -12.51
N GLN A 162 -10.02 6.58 -13.48
CA GLN A 162 -9.83 7.53 -14.58
C GLN A 162 -11.08 7.68 -15.43
N SER A 163 -11.72 6.56 -15.78
CA SER A 163 -12.95 6.56 -16.58
C SER A 163 -14.07 7.34 -15.89
N ARG A 164 -14.22 7.18 -14.57
CA ARG A 164 -15.19 7.94 -13.77
C ARG A 164 -14.88 9.44 -13.76
N LEU A 165 -13.62 9.84 -13.59
CA LEU A 165 -13.23 11.26 -13.63
C LEU A 165 -13.45 11.89 -15.02
N LEU A 166 -13.21 11.13 -16.10
CA LEU A 166 -13.48 11.59 -17.46
C LEU A 166 -14.98 11.76 -17.71
N TYR A 167 -15.79 10.83 -17.25
CA TYR A 167 -17.24 10.95 -17.30
C TYR A 167 -17.71 12.26 -16.63
N ASP A 168 -17.25 12.50 -15.40
CA ASP A 168 -17.55 13.73 -14.64
C ASP A 168 -17.10 15.00 -15.39
N MET A 169 -15.95 14.97 -16.09
CA MET A 169 -15.49 16.07 -16.94
C MET A 169 -16.43 16.35 -18.12
N THR A 170 -16.91 15.30 -18.79
CA THR A 170 -17.69 15.43 -20.02
C THR A 170 -19.17 15.74 -19.80
N CYS A 171 -19.76 15.28 -18.70
CA CYS A 171 -21.20 15.39 -18.47
C CYS A 171 -21.62 16.63 -17.67
N ASP A 172 -20.76 17.17 -16.79
CA ASP A 172 -21.19 18.10 -15.73
C ASP A 172 -20.82 19.59 -15.93
N ARG A 173 -20.45 20.03 -17.15
CA ARG A 173 -20.06 21.42 -17.48
C ARG A 173 -19.09 22.05 -16.45
N PHE A 174 -18.05 21.31 -16.06
CA PHE A 174 -16.99 21.78 -15.17
C PHE A 174 -15.93 22.65 -15.88
N ASP A 175 -16.33 23.64 -16.69
CA ASP A 175 -15.38 24.57 -17.35
C ASP A 175 -14.43 25.26 -16.35
N ARG A 176 -14.83 25.34 -15.08
CA ARG A 176 -14.03 25.92 -13.98
C ARG A 176 -13.08 24.94 -13.27
N GLN A 177 -13.04 23.66 -13.63
CA GLN A 177 -12.21 22.65 -12.95
C GLN A 177 -11.35 21.77 -13.87
N VAL A 178 -11.28 22.09 -15.17
CA VAL A 178 -10.48 21.35 -16.15
C VAL A 178 -9.03 21.15 -15.69
N ASN A 179 -8.39 22.19 -15.14
CA ASN A 179 -7.00 22.09 -14.65
C ASN A 179 -6.85 21.12 -13.46
N LEU A 180 -7.83 21.09 -12.55
CA LEU A 180 -7.81 20.17 -11.40
C LEU A 180 -7.98 18.73 -11.87
N LEU A 181 -8.99 18.48 -12.72
CA LEU A 181 -9.30 17.16 -13.24
C LEU A 181 -8.16 16.65 -14.14
N SER A 182 -7.61 17.50 -14.99
CA SER A 182 -6.41 17.20 -15.79
C SER A 182 -5.24 16.80 -14.92
N TYR A 183 -4.96 17.55 -13.85
CA TYR A 183 -3.90 17.17 -12.90
C TYR A 183 -4.18 15.82 -12.24
N GLN A 184 -5.40 15.58 -11.75
CA GLN A 184 -5.80 14.31 -11.13
C GLN A 184 -5.63 13.14 -12.10
N LEU A 185 -6.04 13.29 -13.36
CA LEU A 185 -5.84 12.29 -14.41
C LEU A 185 -4.36 12.01 -14.65
N THR A 186 -3.52 13.04 -14.76
CA THR A 186 -2.06 12.88 -14.90
C THR A 186 -1.45 12.10 -13.73
N GLN A 187 -1.89 12.37 -12.50
CA GLN A 187 -1.39 11.65 -11.34
C GLN A 187 -1.79 10.16 -11.35
N ILE A 188 -3.00 9.84 -11.80
CA ILE A 188 -3.44 8.45 -11.92
C ILE A 188 -2.69 7.75 -13.07
N SER A 189 -2.50 8.44 -14.21
CA SER A 189 -1.73 7.92 -15.33
C SER A 189 -0.29 7.62 -14.95
N ASP A 190 0.32 8.43 -14.09
CA ASP A 190 1.65 8.14 -13.55
C ASP A 190 1.68 6.84 -12.74
N LEU A 191 0.68 6.57 -11.90
CA LEU A 191 0.59 5.29 -11.17
C LEU A 191 0.39 4.10 -12.11
N VAL A 192 -0.48 4.23 -13.12
CA VAL A 192 -0.68 3.21 -14.17
C VAL A 192 0.64 2.94 -14.90
N MET A 193 1.35 4.00 -15.30
CA MET A 193 2.65 3.88 -15.95
C MET A 193 3.67 3.16 -15.05
N LYS A 194 3.71 3.46 -13.74
CA LYS A 194 4.63 2.77 -12.81
C LYS A 194 4.30 1.29 -12.65
N ALA A 195 3.02 0.94 -12.55
CA ALA A 195 2.60 -0.46 -12.50
C ALA A 195 2.96 -1.20 -13.81
N ASN A 196 2.67 -0.61 -14.98
CA ASN A 196 3.02 -1.19 -16.29
C ASN A 196 4.53 -1.35 -16.48
N GLN A 197 5.33 -0.35 -16.11
CA GLN A 197 6.79 -0.45 -16.13
C GLN A 197 7.28 -1.64 -15.28
N ARG A 198 6.64 -1.87 -14.13
CA ARG A 198 6.97 -2.98 -13.27
C ARG A 198 6.55 -4.33 -13.86
N ILE A 199 5.36 -4.43 -14.45
CA ILE A 199 4.89 -5.63 -15.16
C ILE A 199 5.91 -6.04 -16.23
N ILE A 200 6.32 -5.09 -17.09
CA ILE A 200 7.32 -5.34 -18.14
C ILE A 200 8.63 -5.84 -17.53
N ALA A 201 9.11 -5.20 -16.47
CA ALA A 201 10.33 -5.63 -15.80
C ALA A 201 10.21 -7.05 -15.22
N CYS A 202 9.08 -7.41 -14.61
CA CYS A 202 8.84 -8.76 -14.08
C CYS A 202 8.81 -9.81 -15.19
N GLN A 203 8.29 -9.48 -16.37
CA GLN A 203 8.28 -10.36 -17.54
C GLN A 203 9.70 -10.55 -18.11
N GLN A 204 10.51 -9.49 -18.13
CA GLN A 204 11.90 -9.54 -18.61
C GLN A 204 12.87 -10.26 -17.67
N ILE A 205 12.55 -10.37 -16.37
CA ILE A 205 13.29 -11.18 -15.39
C ILE A 205 13.05 -12.69 -15.58
N ARG A 206 12.14 -13.08 -16.48
CA ARG A 206 11.99 -14.47 -16.95
C ARG A 206 12.68 -14.74 -18.31
N PRO A 207 14.01 -14.61 -18.49
CA PRO A 207 14.70 -15.31 -19.57
C PRO A 207 15.21 -16.66 -19.07
N GLU A 208 14.80 -17.71 -19.79
CA GLU A 208 15.43 -19.04 -19.86
C GLU A 208 15.37 -19.93 -18.61
N SER A 209 14.26 -20.66 -18.47
CA SER A 209 14.31 -22.02 -17.92
C SER A 209 14.26 -23.01 -19.09
N TYR A 210 15.38 -23.73 -19.24
CA TYR A 210 15.66 -24.85 -20.14
C TYR A 210 14.54 -25.89 -20.23
#